data_AF-A0A7J0GXT2-F1
#
_entry.id   AF-A0A7J0GXT2-F1
#
_cell.length_a   1.000
_cell.length_b   1.000
_cell.length_c   1.000
_cell.angle_alpha   90.00
_cell.angle_beta   90.00
_cell.angle_gamma   90.00
#
_symmetry.space_group_name_H-M   'P 1'
#
loop_
_entity.id
_entity.type
_entity.pdbx_description
1 polymer ?
#
loop_
_entity_poly.entity_id
_entity_poly.type
_entity_poly.pdbx_seq_one_letter_code
_entity_poly.pdbx_strand_id
1 'polypeptide(L)'
;MQQAQTPLQTAATPAHGPSESRESTTVEAPPKQVAVAMDRLSNAARLIADIRLGADRLLEALFAAAQPHQSTKPLHLILKEEASMRQHLQDLRIIGNYYSFSLRSQF
;
A
#
# COMPACT_ATOMS: atom_id res chain seq x y z
N MET A 1 57.55 33.98 9.83
CA MET A 1 57.75 34.56 8.48
C MET A 1 57.51 33.41 7.49
N GLN A 2 56.27 33.27 7.02
CA GLN A 2 55.73 33.80 5.76
C GLN A 2 56.10 32.95 4.54
N GLN A 3 55.09 32.84 3.67
CA GLN A 3 55.07 32.35 2.29
C GLN A 3 54.94 30.83 2.11
N ALA A 4 54.29 30.33 1.08
CA ALA A 4 53.26 30.81 0.13
C ALA A 4 52.97 29.58 -0.76
N GLN A 5 51.78 29.57 -1.36
CA GLN A 5 51.25 28.56 -2.26
C GLN A 5 51.82 28.63 -3.70
N THR A 6 51.97 27.45 -4.33
CA THR A 6 51.89 27.10 -5.79
C THR A 6 52.98 27.60 -6.78
N PRO A 7 53.19 27.03 -8.01
CA PRO A 7 52.34 26.07 -8.78
C PRO A 7 53.02 24.99 -9.71
N LEU A 8 52.16 24.08 -10.21
CA LEU A 8 52.03 23.52 -11.60
C LEU A 8 52.88 22.33 -12.14
N GLN A 9 52.15 21.26 -12.52
CA GLN A 9 52.17 20.46 -13.78
C GLN A 9 52.07 18.95 -13.49
N THR A 10 51.41 18.06 -14.24
CA THR A 10 50.43 18.04 -15.34
C THR A 10 50.02 16.55 -15.49
N ALA A 11 48.78 16.30 -15.95
CA ALA A 11 48.30 15.11 -16.66
C ALA A 11 47.24 14.24 -15.94
N ALA A 12 45.98 14.57 -16.17
CA ALA A 12 44.93 13.58 -16.45
C ALA A 12 43.77 14.25 -17.20
N THR A 13 43.83 14.08 -18.52
CA THR A 13 42.72 13.78 -19.45
C THR A 13 41.42 14.64 -19.40
N PRO A 14 41.05 15.31 -20.51
CA PRO A 14 39.71 15.84 -20.70
C PRO A 14 38.78 14.70 -21.12
N ALA A 15 37.76 14.43 -20.32
CA ALA A 15 36.58 13.71 -20.76
C ALA A 15 35.36 14.59 -20.44
N HIS A 16 35.08 15.53 -21.35
CA HIS A 16 33.72 16.04 -21.51
C HIS A 16 32.86 14.85 -21.97
N GLY A 17 32.23 14.18 -21.01
CA GLY A 17 31.03 13.39 -21.27
C GLY A 17 29.85 14.36 -21.39
N PRO A 18 29.04 14.28 -22.44
CA PRO A 18 27.91 15.18 -22.61
C PRO A 18 26.94 15.01 -21.46
N SER A 19 26.50 16.17 -20.98
CA SER A 19 25.28 16.36 -20.21
C SER A 19 24.12 15.68 -20.94
N GLU A 20 23.79 14.45 -20.56
CA GLU A 20 22.46 13.89 -20.77
C GLU A 20 21.80 13.77 -19.40
N SER A 21 20.93 14.74 -19.18
CA SER A 21 19.86 14.79 -18.19
C SER A 21 19.45 13.41 -17.65
N ARG A 22 20.10 12.96 -16.59
CA ARG A 22 19.39 12.25 -15.53
C ARG A 22 18.69 13.29 -14.66
N GLU A 23 17.79 14.03 -15.30
CA GLU A 23 16.62 14.58 -14.62
C GLU A 23 15.88 13.34 -14.14
N SER A 24 16.24 12.95 -12.93
CA SER A 24 15.56 11.93 -12.18
C SER A 24 14.15 12.48 -12.06
N THR A 25 13.24 11.99 -12.87
CA THR A 25 11.81 12.15 -12.65
C THR A 25 11.42 11.33 -11.40
N THR A 26 12.09 11.59 -10.27
CA THR A 26 11.39 11.79 -9.00
C THR A 26 10.47 12.99 -9.20
N VAL A 27 9.43 12.79 -10.00
CA VAL A 27 8.18 13.55 -9.88
C VAL A 27 7.66 13.12 -8.52
N GLU A 28 8.20 13.75 -7.48
CA GLU A 28 7.70 13.67 -6.13
C GLU A 28 6.21 13.97 -6.24
N ALA A 29 5.38 12.93 -6.06
CA ALA A 29 3.96 13.04 -6.31
C ALA A 29 3.42 14.24 -5.51
N PRO A 30 2.57 15.10 -6.10
CA PRO A 30 2.06 16.28 -5.42
C PRO A 30 1.58 15.92 -4.01
N PRO A 31 1.92 16.68 -2.96
CA PRO A 31 1.66 16.31 -1.56
C PRO A 31 0.21 15.87 -1.28
N LYS A 32 -0.74 16.41 -2.05
CA LYS A 32 -2.16 16.03 -2.02
C LYS A 32 -2.43 14.60 -2.51
N GLN A 33 -1.77 14.15 -3.59
CA GLN A 33 -1.91 12.78 -4.10
C GLN A 33 -1.34 11.76 -3.11
N VAL A 34 -0.22 12.09 -2.46
CA VAL A 34 0.36 11.27 -1.39
C VAL A 34 -0.59 11.18 -0.20
N ALA A 35 -1.16 12.30 0.24
CA ALA A 35 -2.13 12.30 1.34
C ALA A 35 -3.36 11.41 1.03
N VAL A 36 -3.92 11.52 -0.18
CA VAL A 36 -5.04 10.67 -0.62
C VAL A 36 -4.63 9.20 -0.71
N ALA A 37 -3.43 8.91 -1.19
CA ALA A 37 -2.93 7.54 -1.26
C ALA A 37 -2.72 6.93 0.14
N MET A 38 -2.22 7.71 1.10
CA MET A 38 -2.02 7.26 2.48
C MET A 38 -3.34 7.05 3.22
N ASP A 39 -4.34 7.91 2.98
CA ASP A 39 -5.69 7.73 3.54
C ASP A 39 -6.34 6.44 3.02
N ARG A 40 -6.27 6.21 1.70
CA ARG A 40 -6.75 4.97 1.07
C ARG A 40 -5.99 3.73 1.53
N LEU A 41 -4.67 3.83 1.73
CA LEU A 41 -3.87 2.75 2.30
C LEU A 41 -4.30 2.44 3.74
N SER A 42 -4.56 3.49 4.54
CA SER A 42 -5.07 3.34 5.91
C SER A 42 -6.46 2.70 5.92
N ASN A 43 -7.33 3.06 4.97
CA ASN A 43 -8.62 2.43 4.79
C ASN A 43 -8.49 0.94 4.39
N ALA A 44 -7.62 0.61 3.44
CA ALA A 44 -7.33 -0.77 3.06
C ALA A 44 -6.84 -1.61 4.25
N ALA A 45 -5.98 -1.05 5.10
CA ALA A 45 -5.53 -1.72 6.32
C ALA A 45 -6.69 -2.01 7.29
N ARG A 46 -7.65 -1.09 7.44
CA ARG A 46 -8.86 -1.33 8.24
C ARG A 46 -9.72 -2.43 7.65
N LEU A 47 -10.01 -2.39 6.35
CA LEU A 47 -10.77 -3.44 5.67
C LEU A 47 -10.14 -4.83 5.87
N ILE A 48 -8.80 -4.92 5.80
CA ILE A 48 -8.08 -6.17 6.06
C ILE A 48 -8.25 -6.62 7.51
N ALA A 49 -8.15 -5.70 8.48
CA ALA A 49 -8.38 -6.01 9.89
C ALA A 49 -9.82 -6.50 10.14
N ASP A 50 -10.81 -5.86 9.50
CA ASP A 50 -12.21 -6.25 9.61
C ASP A 50 -12.50 -7.62 8.98
N ILE A 51 -11.85 -7.95 7.85
CA ILE A 51 -11.90 -9.30 7.25
C ILE A 51 -11.33 -10.34 8.22
N ARG A 52 -10.18 -10.05 8.86
CA ARG A 52 -9.56 -10.97 9.82
C ARG A 52 -10.46 -11.19 11.03
N LEU A 53 -11.02 -10.12 11.59
CA LEU A 53 -11.95 -10.22 12.71
C LEU A 53 -13.23 -11.00 12.34
N GLY A 54 -13.78 -10.78 11.14
CA GLY A 54 -14.91 -11.55 10.63
C GLY A 54 -14.59 -13.04 10.51
N ALA A 55 -13.39 -13.40 10.08
CA ALA A 55 -12.95 -14.79 10.00
C ALA A 55 -12.87 -15.45 11.39
N ASP A 56 -12.37 -14.74 12.40
CA ASP A 56 -12.33 -15.24 13.78
C ASP A 56 -13.76 -15.48 14.32
N ARG A 57 -14.69 -14.55 14.05
CA ARG A 57 -16.11 -14.70 14.42
C ARG A 57 -16.80 -15.86 13.69
N LEU A 58 -16.47 -16.10 12.43
CA LEU A 58 -16.96 -17.25 11.68
C LEU A 58 -16.49 -18.56 12.30
N LEU A 59 -15.21 -18.65 12.66
CA LEU A 59 -14.65 -19.82 13.33
C LEU A 59 -15.35 -20.06 14.68
N GLU A 60 -15.52 -19.02 15.49
CA GLU A 60 -16.23 -19.10 16.76
C GLU A 60 -17.69 -19.56 16.57
N ALA A 61 -18.40 -18.98 15.61
CA ALA A 61 -19.78 -19.36 15.32
C ALA A 61 -19.90 -20.79 14.80
N LEU A 62 -18.93 -21.28 14.00
CA LEU A 62 -18.87 -22.67 13.55
C LEU A 62 -18.64 -23.63 14.72
N PHE A 63 -17.74 -23.30 15.65
CA PHE A 63 -17.52 -24.11 16.85
C PHE A 63 -18.74 -24.14 17.78
N ALA A 64 -19.44 -23.01 17.93
CA ALA A 64 -20.69 -22.93 18.67
C ALA A 64 -21.81 -23.73 17.97
N ALA A 65 -21.88 -23.68 16.64
CA ALA A 65 -22.81 -24.45 15.82
C ALA A 65 -22.53 -25.95 15.84
N ALA A 66 -21.34 -26.40 16.23
CA ALA A 66 -21.02 -27.82 16.36
C ALA A 66 -21.48 -28.43 17.70
N GLN A 67 -21.98 -27.61 18.64
CA GLN A 67 -22.39 -28.08 19.96
C GLN A 67 -23.79 -28.74 19.93
N PRO A 68 -24.01 -29.90 20.56
CA PRO A 68 -25.24 -30.69 20.43
C PRO A 68 -26.54 -30.04 20.99
N HIS A 69 -26.46 -28.92 21.71
CA HIS A 69 -27.61 -28.20 22.29
C HIS A 69 -28.10 -27.05 21.37
N GLN A 70 -28.27 -27.36 20.09
CA GLN A 70 -28.41 -26.46 18.94
C GLN A 70 -29.47 -25.36 19.12
N SER A 71 -29.02 -24.11 19.17
CA SER A 71 -29.83 -22.93 18.80
C SER A 71 -29.54 -22.58 17.34
N THR A 72 -30.52 -22.14 16.56
CA THR A 72 -30.34 -21.70 15.15
C THR A 72 -29.59 -20.37 15.00
N LYS A 73 -29.30 -19.70 16.12
CA LYS A 73 -28.60 -18.40 16.18
C LYS A 73 -27.22 -18.35 15.48
N PRO A 74 -26.36 -19.39 15.55
CA PRO A 74 -25.04 -19.38 14.93
C PRO A 74 -25.08 -19.31 13.40
N LEU A 75 -26.08 -19.93 12.76
CA LEU A 75 -26.21 -19.91 11.29
C LEU A 75 -26.45 -18.50 10.75
N HIS A 76 -27.29 -17.73 11.44
CA HIS A 76 -27.55 -16.34 11.05
C HIS A 76 -26.32 -15.44 11.22
N LEU A 77 -25.52 -15.68 12.27
CA LEU A 77 -24.24 -14.99 12.47
C LEU A 77 -23.24 -15.33 11.37
N ILE A 78 -23.15 -16.61 10.98
CA ILE A 78 -22.28 -17.07 9.89
C ILE A 78 -22.62 -16.36 8.58
N LEU A 79 -23.90 -16.36 8.19
CA LEU A 79 -24.34 -15.71 6.94
C LEU A 79 -24.09 -14.18 6.95
N LYS A 80 -24.29 -13.53 8.11
CA LYS A 80 -24.05 -12.10 8.26
C LYS A 80 -22.57 -11.75 8.13
N GLU A 81 -21.70 -12.43 8.87
CA GLU A 81 -20.25 -12.17 8.85
C GLU A 81 -19.67 -12.51 7.47
N GLU A 82 -20.12 -13.60 6.84
CA GLU A 82 -19.74 -13.96 5.47
C GLU A 82 -20.11 -12.85 4.46
N ALA A 83 -21.33 -12.30 4.54
CA ALA A 83 -21.75 -11.19 3.70
C ALA A 83 -20.90 -9.93 3.93
N SER A 84 -20.61 -9.59 5.19
CA SER A 84 -19.76 -8.44 5.54
C SER A 84 -18.34 -8.60 5.02
N MET A 85 -17.74 -9.78 5.20
CA MET A 85 -16.38 -10.06 4.70
C MET A 85 -16.31 -10.00 3.18
N ARG A 86 -17.32 -10.50 2.47
CA ARG A 86 -17.41 -10.36 1.01
C ARG A 86 -17.44 -8.90 0.59
N GLN A 87 -18.19 -8.05 1.30
CA GLN A 87 -18.23 -6.62 1.02
C GLN A 87 -16.85 -5.99 1.21
N HIS A 88 -16.18 -6.26 2.33
CA HIS A 88 -14.83 -5.72 2.58
C HIS A 88 -13.81 -6.18 1.53
N LEU A 89 -13.91 -7.42 1.03
CA LEU A 89 -13.07 -7.92 -0.06
C LEU A 89 -13.33 -7.20 -1.38
N GLN A 90 -14.60 -6.88 -1.69
CA GLN A 90 -14.94 -6.09 -2.86
C GLN A 90 -14.40 -4.67 -2.75
N ASP A 91 -14.55 -4.03 -1.59
CA ASP A 91 -14.05 -2.68 -1.34
C ASP A 91 -12.52 -2.64 -1.45
N LEU A 92 -11.83 -3.65 -0.91
CA LEU A 92 -10.37 -3.79 -1.04
C LEU A 92 -9.94 -3.97 -2.50
N ARG A 93 -10.71 -4.72 -3.30
CA ARG A 93 -10.47 -4.89 -4.74
C ARG A 93 -10.65 -3.57 -5.50
N ILE A 94 -11.66 -2.78 -5.17
CA ILE A 94 -11.89 -1.46 -5.77
C ILE A 94 -10.70 -0.54 -5.47
N ILE A 95 -10.20 -0.53 -4.24
CA ILE A 95 -9.01 0.23 -3.86
C ILE A 95 -7.80 -0.24 -4.68
N GLY A 96 -7.55 -1.55 -4.78
CA GLY A 96 -6.45 -2.09 -5.59
C GLY A 96 -6.56 -1.75 -7.09
N ASN A 97 -7.76 -1.83 -7.66
CA ASN A 97 -8.01 -1.46 -9.06
C ASN A 97 -7.76 0.03 -9.31
N TYR A 98 -8.13 0.90 -8.36
CA TYR A 98 -7.86 2.33 -8.46
C TYR A 98 -6.36 2.61 -8.60
N TYR A 99 -5.51 1.96 -7.79
CA TYR A 99 -4.05 2.12 -7.91
C TYR A 99 -3.50 1.51 -9.19
N SER A 100 -4.00 0.35 -9.62
CA SER A 100 -3.59 -0.27 -10.90
C SER A 100 -3.88 0.65 -12.09
N PHE A 101 -5.07 1.26 -12.12
CA PHE A 101 -5.43 2.22 -13.16
C PHE A 101 -4.66 3.54 -13.03
N SER A 102 -4.48 4.05 -11.81
CA SER A 102 -3.72 5.28 -11.56
C SER A 102 -2.25 5.14 -11.98
N LEU A 103 -1.62 3.99 -11.74
CA LEU A 103 -0.26 3.73 -12.18
C LEU A 103 -0.19 3.63 -13.70
N ARG A 104 -1.19 3.02 -14.35
CA ARG A 104 -1.25 2.90 -15.82
C ARG A 104 -1.55 4.21 -16.55
N SER A 105 -2.16 5.19 -15.90
CA SER A 105 -2.45 6.51 -16.49
C SER A 105 -1.27 7.50 -16.40
N GLN A 106 -0.21 7.16 -15.67
CA GLN A 106 0.97 8.00 -15.45
C GLN A 106 2.15 7.64 -16.37
N PHE A 107 1.96 6.67 -17.28
CA PHE A 107 2.89 6.23 -18.32
C PHE A 107 2.15 6.15 -19.66
#